data_AF-A0A2D4NM18-F1
#
_entry.id   AF-A0A2D4NM18-F1
#
_cell.length_a   1.000
_cell.length_b   1.000
_cell.length_c   1.000
_cell.angle_alpha   90.00
_cell.angle_beta   90.00
_cell.angle_gamma   90.00
#
_symmetry.space_group_name_H-M   'P 1'
#
loop_
_entity.id
_entity.type
_entity.pdbx_description
1 polymer ?
#
loop_
_entity_poly.entity_id
_entity_poly.type
_entity_poly.pdbx_seq_one_letter_code
_entity_poly.pdbx_strand_id
1 'polypeptide(L)'
;SWYVQSLLDIMVFLDKDPEDQRILGQFTNALVTIRNRHNDVVPTMAQGVIEYREAYGDDPVSNQNIQYFLDRFYLSRISIRMLLNQHTLIFDGSTNPAHPKHIGSIDPHCNVSDVVRDAYDMAKLLCDKYYLASPDLEIQEVNANQPNQPIHMVYVPSHLYHMLFELFKNAMRATVE
;
A
#
# COMPACT_ATOMS: atom_id res chain seq x y z
N SER A 1 -21.30 -4.30 -2.27
CA SER A 1 -21.81 -4.10 -0.90
C SER A 1 -20.85 -3.32 -0.02
N TRP A 2 -19.55 -3.64 0.07
CA TRP A 2 -18.59 -2.97 0.98
C TRP A 2 -18.45 -1.45 0.80
N TYR A 3 -18.30 -0.98 -0.45
CA TYR A 3 -18.21 0.47 -0.73
C TYR A 3 -19.48 1.21 -0.33
N VAL A 4 -20.66 0.64 -0.61
CA VAL A 4 -21.96 1.21 -0.22
C VAL A 4 -22.05 1.34 1.30
N GLN A 5 -21.75 0.26 2.05
CA GLN A 5 -21.78 0.32 3.51
C GLN A 5 -20.79 1.36 4.06
N SER A 6 -19.61 1.45 3.47
CA SER A 6 -18.59 2.41 3.93
C SER A 6 -19.00 3.85 3.67
N LEU A 7 -19.68 4.12 2.55
CA LEU A 7 -20.29 5.42 2.29
C LEU A 7 -21.35 5.74 3.35
N LEU A 8 -22.28 4.81 3.61
CA LEU A 8 -23.33 4.99 4.62
C LEU A 8 -22.75 5.24 6.02
N ASP A 9 -21.72 4.48 6.41
CA ASP A 9 -21.02 4.64 7.69
C ASP A 9 -20.36 6.01 7.83
N ILE A 10 -19.88 6.62 6.74
CA ILE A 10 -19.30 7.96 6.76
C ILE A 10 -20.42 9.03 6.78
N MET A 11 -21.51 8.81 6.05
CA MET A 11 -22.59 9.79 5.92
C MET A 11 -23.27 10.13 7.25
N VAL A 12 -23.28 9.22 8.23
CA VAL A 12 -23.84 9.51 9.57
C VAL A 12 -23.11 10.63 10.31
N PHE A 13 -21.91 11.01 9.87
CA PHE A 13 -21.08 12.06 10.46
C PHE A 13 -21.26 13.44 9.80
N LEU A 14 -22.02 13.57 8.70
CA LEU A 14 -22.13 14.83 7.94
C LEU A 14 -22.63 16.02 8.77
N ASP A 15 -23.65 15.79 9.60
CA ASP A 15 -24.30 16.83 10.42
C ASP A 15 -23.90 16.74 11.91
N LYS A 16 -22.76 16.10 12.21
CA LYS A 16 -22.26 15.98 13.59
C LYS A 16 -21.37 17.16 13.96
N ASP A 17 -21.40 17.53 15.23
CA ASP A 17 -20.60 18.63 15.77
C ASP A 17 -19.10 18.25 15.78
N PRO A 18 -18.22 18.99 15.08
CA PRO A 18 -16.78 18.72 15.06
C PRO A 18 -16.07 19.00 16.39
N GLU A 19 -16.68 19.76 17.31
CA GLU A 19 -16.07 20.07 18.62
C GLU A 19 -16.35 18.98 19.68
N ASP A 20 -17.30 18.07 19.42
CA ASP A 20 -17.58 16.94 20.33
C ASP A 20 -16.52 15.85 20.20
N GLN A 21 -15.63 15.76 21.20
CA GLN A 21 -14.57 14.74 21.27
C GLN A 21 -15.07 13.30 21.15
N ARG A 22 -16.30 13.01 21.59
CA ARG A 22 -16.88 11.67 21.45
C ARG A 22 -17.18 11.34 19.99
N ILE A 23 -17.64 12.33 19.22
CA ILE A 23 -17.87 12.18 17.78
C ILE A 23 -16.55 11.95 17.06
N LEU A 24 -15.49 12.69 17.40
CA LEU A 24 -14.16 12.51 16.82
C LEU A 24 -13.63 11.09 17.09
N GLY A 25 -13.72 10.60 18.33
CA GLY A 25 -13.34 9.22 18.65
C GLY A 25 -14.17 8.15 17.93
N GLN A 26 -15.49 8.37 17.79
CA GLN A 26 -16.36 7.48 17.02
C GLN A 26 -16.01 7.48 15.52
N PHE A 27 -15.64 8.64 14.97
CA PHE A 27 -15.23 8.77 13.59
C PHE A 27 -13.94 7.98 13.31
N THR A 28 -12.91 8.12 14.15
CA THR A 28 -11.67 7.31 14.04
C THR A 28 -11.97 5.81 14.05
N ASN A 29 -12.84 5.35 14.96
CA ASN A 29 -13.26 3.94 15.02
C ASN A 29 -14.02 3.48 13.76
N ALA A 30 -14.86 4.35 13.18
CA ALA A 30 -15.52 4.07 11.91
C ALA A 30 -14.49 3.92 10.78
N LEU A 31 -13.47 4.78 10.73
CA LEU A 31 -12.40 4.69 9.73
C LEU A 31 -11.58 3.39 9.86
N VAL A 32 -11.26 2.95 11.08
CA VAL A 32 -10.61 1.65 11.33
C VAL A 32 -11.48 0.50 10.84
N THR A 33 -12.79 0.55 11.13
CA THR A 33 -13.76 -0.46 10.68
C THR A 33 -13.82 -0.53 9.15
N ILE A 34 -13.87 0.63 8.48
CA ILE A 34 -13.84 0.72 7.01
C ILE A 34 -12.54 0.15 6.47
N ARG A 35 -11.38 0.54 7.03
CA ARG A 35 -10.08 0.02 6.60
C ARG A 35 -10.05 -1.51 6.64
N ASN A 36 -10.52 -2.10 7.75
CA ASN A 36 -10.52 -3.55 7.95
C ASN A 36 -11.48 -4.26 6.98
N ARG A 37 -12.68 -3.70 6.76
CA ARG A 37 -13.66 -4.21 5.79
C ARG A 37 -13.09 -4.31 4.37
N HIS A 38 -12.20 -3.40 4.01
CA HIS A 38 -11.63 -3.32 2.66
C HIS A 38 -10.30 -4.06 2.49
N ASN A 39 -9.85 -4.85 3.48
CA ASN A 39 -8.57 -5.56 3.42
C ASN A 39 -8.47 -6.49 2.19
N ASP A 40 -9.53 -7.25 1.89
CA ASP A 40 -9.53 -8.27 0.85
C ASP A 40 -10.03 -7.79 -0.52
N VAL A 41 -10.23 -6.48 -0.71
CA VAL A 41 -10.72 -5.92 -1.98
C VAL A 41 -9.85 -6.31 -3.18
N VAL A 42 -8.52 -6.33 -3.02
CA VAL A 42 -7.60 -6.68 -4.11
C VAL A 42 -7.79 -8.14 -4.55
N PRO A 43 -7.67 -9.16 -3.67
CA PRO A 43 -7.89 -10.54 -4.07
C PRO A 43 -9.34 -10.80 -4.53
N THR A 44 -10.35 -10.18 -3.91
CA THR A 44 -11.75 -10.35 -4.35
C THR A 44 -12.00 -9.81 -5.75
N MET A 45 -11.45 -8.64 -6.09
CA MET A 45 -11.58 -8.08 -7.44
C MET A 45 -10.81 -8.89 -8.47
N ALA A 46 -9.60 -9.36 -8.14
CA ALA A 46 -8.84 -10.25 -9.00
C ALA A 46 -9.61 -11.54 -9.31
N GLN A 47 -10.23 -12.14 -8.28
CA GLN A 47 -11.06 -13.34 -8.42
C GLN A 47 -12.24 -13.11 -9.37
N GLY A 48 -12.95 -11.98 -9.24
CA GLY A 48 -14.07 -11.67 -10.13
C GLY A 48 -13.65 -11.48 -11.61
N VAL A 49 -12.44 -10.96 -11.86
CA VAL A 49 -11.89 -10.86 -13.23
C VAL A 49 -11.52 -12.24 -13.79
N ILE A 50 -10.99 -13.13 -12.95
CA ILE A 50 -10.70 -14.52 -13.33
C ILE A 50 -12.00 -15.25 -13.68
N GLU A 51 -13.02 -15.16 -12.84
CA GLU A 51 -14.35 -15.76 -13.08
C GLU A 51 -14.99 -15.25 -14.37
N TYR A 52 -14.88 -13.93 -14.63
CA TYR A 52 -15.35 -13.34 -15.88
C TYR A 52 -14.62 -13.95 -17.09
N ARG A 53 -13.29 -14.04 -17.03
CA ARG A 53 -12.48 -14.60 -18.11
C ARG A 53 -12.78 -16.08 -18.36
N GLU A 54 -12.98 -16.86 -17.30
CA GLU A 54 -13.32 -18.29 -17.40
C GLU A 54 -14.71 -18.52 -18.00
N ALA A 55 -15.68 -17.66 -17.69
CA ALA A 55 -17.05 -17.78 -18.16
C ALA A 55 -17.27 -17.27 -19.60
N TYR A 56 -16.61 -16.17 -19.98
CA TYR A 56 -16.88 -15.46 -21.24
C TYR A 56 -15.72 -15.48 -22.24
N GLY A 57 -14.56 -16.00 -21.85
CA GLY A 57 -13.38 -16.03 -22.70
C GLY A 57 -12.66 -14.69 -22.79
N ASP A 58 -11.82 -14.55 -23.82
CA ASP A 58 -10.93 -13.40 -23.99
C ASP A 58 -11.45 -12.48 -25.10
N ASP A 59 -11.82 -11.24 -24.75
CA ASP A 59 -12.31 -10.23 -25.68
C ASP A 59 -11.43 -8.96 -25.60
N PRO A 60 -10.78 -8.53 -26.70
CA PRO A 60 -9.87 -7.39 -26.70
C PRO A 60 -10.50 -6.08 -26.22
N VAL A 61 -11.77 -5.82 -26.56
CA VAL A 61 -12.47 -4.58 -26.17
C VAL A 61 -12.76 -4.59 -24.67
N SER A 62 -13.28 -5.70 -24.16
CA SER A 62 -13.55 -5.90 -22.73
C SER A 62 -12.27 -5.82 -21.91
N ASN A 63 -11.16 -6.39 -22.38
CA ASN A 63 -9.87 -6.32 -21.72
C ASN A 63 -9.36 -4.88 -21.57
N GLN A 64 -9.46 -4.06 -22.62
CA GLN A 64 -9.08 -2.64 -22.54
C GLN A 64 -9.93 -1.89 -21.52
N ASN A 65 -11.24 -2.15 -21.49
CA ASN A 65 -12.16 -1.53 -20.53
C ASN A 65 -11.88 -1.98 -19.08
N ILE A 66 -11.62 -3.27 -18.87
CA ILE A 66 -11.27 -3.84 -17.56
C ILE A 66 -9.95 -3.25 -17.07
N GLN A 67 -8.93 -3.19 -17.93
CA GLN A 67 -7.64 -2.58 -17.59
C GLN A 67 -7.81 -1.13 -17.13
N TYR A 68 -8.48 -0.32 -17.93
CA TYR A 68 -8.76 1.09 -17.59
C TYR A 68 -9.52 1.23 -16.26
N PHE A 69 -10.50 0.37 -16.03
CA PHE A 69 -11.26 0.34 -14.79
C PHE A 69 -10.39 -0.04 -13.59
N LEU A 70 -9.60 -1.11 -13.68
CA LEU A 70 -8.79 -1.62 -12.57
C LEU A 70 -7.71 -0.63 -12.16
N ASP A 71 -7.05 0.03 -13.11
CA ASP A 71 -6.03 1.05 -12.81
C ASP A 71 -6.62 2.18 -11.96
N ARG A 72 -7.79 2.69 -12.36
CA ARG A 72 -8.49 3.75 -11.63
C ARG A 72 -9.02 3.28 -10.29
N PHE A 73 -9.57 2.07 -10.26
CA PHE A 73 -10.14 1.47 -9.05
C PHE A 73 -9.06 1.26 -7.98
N TYR A 74 -7.92 0.66 -8.35
CA TYR A 74 -6.84 0.43 -7.41
C TYR A 74 -6.14 1.71 -6.98
N LEU A 75 -5.97 2.69 -7.88
CA LEU A 75 -5.43 3.99 -7.49
C LEU A 75 -6.37 4.73 -6.52
N SER A 76 -7.69 4.72 -6.78
CA SER A 76 -8.69 5.28 -5.86
C SER A 76 -8.68 4.56 -4.52
N ARG A 77 -8.43 3.25 -4.48
CA ARG A 77 -8.33 2.51 -3.23
C ARG A 77 -7.06 2.87 -2.46
N ILE A 78 -5.92 3.01 -3.14
CA ILE A 78 -4.66 3.44 -2.52
C ILE A 78 -4.84 4.83 -1.89
N SER A 79 -5.51 5.76 -2.58
CA SER A 79 -5.76 7.10 -2.04
C SER A 79 -6.68 7.08 -0.81
N ILE A 80 -7.77 6.28 -0.84
CA ILE A 80 -8.65 6.11 0.32
C ILE A 80 -7.86 5.54 1.50
N ARG A 81 -7.07 4.48 1.29
CA ARG A 81 -6.24 3.87 2.34
C ARG A 81 -5.21 4.85 2.89
N MET A 82 -4.63 5.71 2.05
CA MET A 82 -3.73 6.78 2.49
C MET A 82 -4.44 7.75 3.45
N LEU A 83 -5.62 8.25 3.10
CA LEU A 83 -6.38 9.18 3.95
C LEU A 83 -6.79 8.53 5.29
N LEU A 84 -7.31 7.31 5.24
CA LEU A 84 -7.70 6.56 6.45
C LEU A 84 -6.51 6.29 7.37
N ASN A 85 -5.38 5.86 6.81
CA ASN A 85 -4.17 5.59 7.58
C ASN A 85 -3.60 6.86 8.20
N GLN A 86 -3.58 7.97 7.47
CA GLN A 86 -3.09 9.24 8.02
C GLN A 86 -3.92 9.70 9.21
N HIS A 87 -5.26 9.72 9.07
CA HIS A 87 -6.13 10.12 10.16
C HIS A 87 -5.96 9.21 11.38
N THR A 88 -6.02 7.89 11.18
CA THR A 88 -5.87 6.93 12.29
C THR A 88 -4.50 7.00 12.96
N LEU A 89 -3.40 7.05 12.20
CA LEU A 89 -2.05 7.10 12.78
C LEU A 89 -1.76 8.39 13.56
N ILE A 90 -2.43 9.49 13.23
CA ILE A 90 -2.22 10.79 13.90
C ILE A 90 -3.15 10.93 15.12
N PHE A 91 -4.41 10.50 15.01
CA PHE A 91 -5.45 10.83 15.98
C PHE A 91 -5.92 9.67 16.87
N ASP A 92 -5.50 8.42 16.63
CA ASP A 92 -5.87 7.25 17.45
C ASP A 92 -5.11 7.18 18.79
N GLY A 93 -4.38 8.23 19.17
CA GLY A 93 -3.66 8.34 20.45
C GLY A 93 -2.46 7.38 20.59
N SER A 94 -2.24 6.49 19.62
CA SER A 94 -1.07 5.63 19.55
C SER A 94 0.02 6.31 18.71
N THR A 95 1.03 6.87 19.36
CA THR A 95 2.29 7.13 18.65
C THR A 95 2.79 5.78 18.15
N ASN A 96 3.04 5.63 16.84
CA ASN A 96 3.58 4.40 16.31
C ASN A 96 4.94 4.13 16.99
N PRO A 97 5.05 3.17 17.93
CA PRO A 97 6.26 3.02 18.73
C PRO A 97 7.45 2.60 17.86
N ALA A 98 7.18 1.92 16.75
CA ALA A 98 8.18 1.49 15.79
C ALA A 98 8.77 2.66 14.99
N HIS A 99 7.98 3.73 14.76
CA HIS A 99 8.39 4.86 13.92
C HIS A 99 7.95 6.21 14.52
N PRO A 100 8.50 6.63 15.67
CA PRO A 100 8.06 7.83 16.37
C PRO A 100 8.35 9.14 15.62
N LYS A 101 9.21 9.10 14.58
CA LYS A 101 9.57 10.26 13.76
C LYS A 101 8.69 10.42 12.51
N HIS A 102 7.80 9.48 12.23
CA HIS A 102 6.90 9.57 11.08
C HIS A 102 5.73 10.51 11.37
N ILE A 103 5.28 11.20 10.32
CA ILE A 103 4.04 11.98 10.33
C ILE A 103 2.96 11.09 9.72
N GLY A 104 2.21 10.40 10.59
CA GLY A 104 1.33 9.32 10.17
C GLY A 104 2.12 8.22 9.47
N SER A 105 1.82 7.97 8.19
CA SER A 105 2.57 7.01 7.36
C SER A 105 3.71 7.63 6.54
N ILE A 106 3.95 8.93 6.64
CA ILE A 106 4.98 9.64 5.87
C ILE A 106 6.25 9.73 6.71
N ASP A 107 7.37 9.35 6.11
CA ASP A 107 8.70 9.60 6.64
C ASP A 107 9.30 10.83 5.95
N PRO A 108 9.54 11.94 6.69
CA PRO A 108 10.15 13.14 6.12
C PRO A 108 11.63 12.94 5.75
N HIS A 109 12.27 11.89 6.24
CA HIS A 109 13.67 11.57 6.00
C HIS A 109 13.84 10.11 5.60
N CYS A 110 12.99 9.63 4.69
CA CYS A 110 13.03 8.25 4.21
C CYS A 110 14.36 7.98 3.50
N ASN A 111 15.20 7.12 4.09
CA ASN A 111 16.42 6.64 3.46
C ASN A 111 16.06 5.57 2.41
N VAL A 112 16.28 5.90 1.14
CA VAL A 112 15.87 5.04 0.01
C VAL A 112 16.59 3.70 0.07
N SER A 113 17.89 3.69 0.38
CA SER A 113 18.69 2.46 0.39
C SER A 113 18.31 1.50 1.51
N ASP A 114 17.82 2.00 2.64
CA ASP A 114 17.34 1.14 3.72
C ASP A 114 16.05 0.42 3.29
N VAL A 115 15.12 1.12 2.63
CA VAL A 115 13.90 0.51 2.09
C VAL A 115 14.22 -0.50 0.98
N VAL A 116 15.25 -0.24 0.16
CA VAL A 116 15.76 -1.20 -0.83
C VAL A 116 16.27 -2.48 -0.17
N ARG A 117 17.09 -2.37 0.89
CA ARG A 117 17.60 -3.53 1.63
C ARG A 117 16.47 -4.32 2.27
N ASP A 118 15.54 -3.65 2.96
CA ASP A 118 14.41 -4.32 3.61
C ASP A 118 13.55 -5.10 2.60
N ALA A 119 13.25 -4.50 1.45
CA ALA A 119 12.48 -5.14 0.39
C ALA A 119 13.23 -6.32 -0.24
N TYR A 120 14.54 -6.18 -0.47
CA TYR A 120 15.38 -7.25 -0.97
C TYR A 120 15.45 -8.42 0.02
N ASP A 121 15.69 -8.16 1.31
CA ASP A 121 15.85 -9.22 2.32
C ASP A 121 14.61 -10.11 2.42
N MET A 122 13.42 -9.49 2.37
CA MET A 122 12.17 -10.25 2.38
C MET A 122 11.91 -11.00 1.08
N ALA A 123 12.28 -10.44 -0.08
CA ALA A 123 12.20 -11.14 -1.35
C ALA A 123 13.20 -12.32 -1.41
N LYS A 124 14.42 -12.12 -0.90
CA LYS A 124 15.48 -13.12 -0.80
C LYS A 124 15.04 -14.28 0.08
N LEU A 125 14.47 -14.00 1.25
CA LEU A 125 13.92 -15.02 2.15
C LEU A 125 12.89 -15.91 1.44
N LEU A 126 12.00 -15.32 0.65
CA LEU A 126 11.03 -16.08 -0.15
C LEU A 126 11.73 -16.89 -1.24
N CYS A 127 12.66 -16.28 -1.99
CA CYS A 127 13.40 -16.94 -3.05
C CYS A 127 14.17 -18.16 -2.52
N ASP A 128 14.93 -18.00 -1.43
CA ASP A 128 15.68 -19.08 -0.79
C ASP A 128 14.75 -20.20 -0.31
N LYS A 129 13.57 -19.84 0.22
CA LYS A 129 12.57 -20.83 0.65
C LYS A 129 12.03 -21.67 -0.52
N TYR A 130 11.82 -21.08 -1.69
CA TYR A 130 11.22 -21.78 -2.84
C TYR A 130 12.26 -22.44 -3.76
N TYR A 131 13.44 -21.86 -3.89
CA TYR A 131 14.43 -22.26 -4.88
C TYR A 131 15.77 -22.71 -4.27
N LEU A 132 15.96 -22.60 -2.95
CA LEU A 132 17.21 -22.90 -2.23
C LEU A 132 18.43 -22.09 -2.71
N ALA A 133 18.19 -21.04 -3.50
CA ALA A 133 19.18 -20.14 -4.05
C ALA A 133 18.55 -18.76 -4.28
N SER A 134 19.36 -17.72 -4.22
CA SER A 134 18.98 -16.34 -4.54
C SER A 134 20.20 -15.52 -4.97
N PRO A 135 20.03 -14.54 -5.86
CA PRO A 135 21.11 -13.63 -6.24
C PRO A 135 21.44 -12.64 -5.12
N ASP A 136 22.66 -12.10 -5.13
CA ASP A 136 23.11 -11.06 -4.18
C ASP A 136 22.60 -9.66 -4.54
N LEU A 137 22.67 -8.73 -3.58
CA LEU A 137 22.31 -7.33 -3.76
C LEU A 137 23.55 -6.43 -3.82
N GLU A 138 23.67 -5.66 -4.89
CA GLU A 138 24.63 -4.57 -5.00
C GLU A 138 23.89 -3.23 -5.09
N ILE A 139 24.17 -2.30 -4.17
CA ILE A 139 23.56 -0.96 -4.15
C ILE A 139 24.63 0.08 -4.47
N GLN A 140 24.35 0.94 -5.44
CA GLN A 140 25.14 2.12 -5.75
C GLN A 140 24.28 3.38 -5.66
N GLU A 141 24.74 4.37 -4.90
CA GLU A 141 24.08 5.67 -4.79
C GLU A 141 24.86 6.75 -5.54
N VAL A 142 24.14 7.61 -6.27
CA VAL A 142 24.70 8.80 -6.92
C VAL A 142 23.82 9.99 -6.58
N ASN A 143 24.19 10.73 -5.53
CA ASN A 143 23.48 11.94 -5.12
C ASN A 143 24.09 13.19 -5.79
N ALA A 144 23.49 13.63 -6.90
CA ALA A 144 23.97 14.79 -7.65
C ALA A 144 23.79 16.12 -6.89
N ASN A 145 22.80 16.21 -6.01
CA ASN A 145 22.51 17.43 -5.24
C ASN A 145 23.49 17.60 -4.07
N GLN A 146 23.84 16.48 -3.42
CA GLN A 146 24.73 16.44 -2.26
C GLN A 146 25.67 15.23 -2.38
N PRO A 147 26.83 15.39 -3.05
CA PRO A 147 27.79 14.31 -3.21
C PRO A 147 28.19 13.71 -1.86
N ASN A 148 28.34 12.37 -1.83
CA ASN A 148 28.68 11.58 -0.64
C ASN A 148 27.66 11.63 0.52
N GLN A 149 26.46 12.18 0.31
CA GLN A 149 25.36 12.05 1.28
C GLN A 149 24.37 10.98 0.83
N PRO A 150 23.82 10.18 1.76
CA PRO A 150 22.82 9.17 1.40
C PRO A 150 21.57 9.82 0.79
N ILE A 151 20.92 9.11 -0.14
CA ILE A 151 19.72 9.60 -0.82
C ILE A 151 18.51 9.47 0.11
N HIS A 152 17.94 10.62 0.46
CA HIS A 152 16.72 10.71 1.26
C HIS A 152 15.61 11.42 0.48
N MET A 153 14.36 11.08 0.80
CA MET A 153 13.19 11.79 0.29
C MET A 153 12.04 11.81 1.30
N VAL A 154 11.10 12.74 1.12
CA VAL A 154 9.82 12.71 1.85
C VAL A 154 8.91 11.73 1.12
N TYR A 155 8.60 10.59 1.74
CA TYR A 155 7.77 9.57 1.11
C TYR A 155 7.01 8.69 2.11
N VAL A 156 6.17 7.79 1.60
CA VAL A 156 5.54 6.73 2.38
C VAL A 156 6.38 5.46 2.22
N PRO A 157 7.21 5.06 3.21
CA PRO A 157 8.16 3.96 3.04
C PRO A 157 7.51 2.65 2.64
N SER A 158 6.32 2.35 3.16
CA SER A 158 5.57 1.13 2.82
C SER A 158 5.12 1.06 1.36
N HIS A 159 4.86 2.20 0.71
CA HIS A 159 4.56 2.24 -0.72
C HIS A 159 5.82 1.92 -1.54
N LEU A 160 6.96 2.52 -1.18
CA LEU A 160 8.24 2.26 -1.83
C LEU A 160 8.67 0.79 -1.66
N TYR A 161 8.57 0.28 -0.43
CA TYR A 161 8.82 -1.12 -0.10
C TYR A 161 8.01 -2.05 -1.00
N HIS A 162 6.70 -1.82 -1.12
CA HIS A 162 5.83 -2.69 -1.93
C HIS A 162 6.23 -2.69 -3.41
N MET A 163 6.61 -1.54 -3.97
CA MET A 163 7.10 -1.48 -5.36
C MET A 163 8.38 -2.29 -5.54
N LEU A 164 9.37 -2.07 -4.67
CA LEU A 164 10.68 -2.72 -4.73
C LEU A 164 10.57 -4.23 -4.48
N PHE A 165 9.79 -4.64 -3.49
CA PHE A 165 9.58 -6.05 -3.14
C PHE A 165 9.01 -6.85 -4.32
N GLU A 166 8.00 -6.31 -5.02
CA GLU A 166 7.45 -6.98 -6.21
C GLU A 166 8.47 -7.05 -7.36
N LEU A 167 9.24 -5.99 -7.59
CA LEU A 167 10.32 -5.99 -8.58
C LEU A 167 11.42 -7.00 -8.24
N PHE A 168 11.85 -7.07 -6.98
CA PHE A 168 12.87 -8.02 -6.53
C PHE A 168 12.41 -9.47 -6.68
N LYS A 169 11.17 -9.80 -6.28
CA LYS A 169 10.63 -11.16 -6.50
C LYS A 169 10.69 -11.56 -7.98
N ASN A 170 10.29 -10.67 -8.88
CA ASN A 170 10.31 -10.94 -10.32
C ASN A 170 11.74 -11.10 -10.84
N ALA A 171 12.66 -10.22 -10.45
CA ALA A 171 14.07 -10.29 -10.86
C ALA A 171 14.77 -11.55 -10.34
N MET A 172 14.55 -11.91 -9.06
CA MET A 172 15.11 -13.11 -8.44
C MET A 172 14.59 -14.37 -9.14
N ARG A 173 13.28 -14.47 -9.35
CA ARG A 173 12.67 -15.57 -10.08
C ARG A 173 13.30 -15.74 -11.47
N ALA A 174 13.38 -14.65 -12.23
CA ALA A 174 13.96 -14.67 -13.58
C ALA A 174 15.47 -14.97 -13.61
N THR A 175 16.19 -14.77 -12.50
CA THR A 175 17.63 -15.07 -12.39
C THR A 175 17.89 -16.52 -12.00
N VAL A 176 16.98 -17.12 -11.24
CA VAL A 176 17.11 -18.48 -10.70
C VAL A 176 16.49 -19.54 -11.63
N GLU A 177 15.41 -19.20 -12.33
CA GLU A 177 14.82 -20.03 -13.40
C GLU A 177 15.71 -20.06 -14.66
#